data_AF-A0A6H1JU00-F1
#
_entry.id   AF-A0A6H1JU00-F1
#
_cell.length_a   1.000
_cell.length_b   1.000
_cell.length_c   1.000
_cell.angle_alpha   90.00
_cell.angle_beta   90.00
_cell.angle_gamma   90.00
#
_symmetry.space_group_name_H-M   'P 1'
#
loop_
_entity.id
_entity.type
_entity.pdbx_description
1 polymer ?
#
loop_
_entity_poly.entity_id
_entity_poly.type
_entity_poly.pdbx_seq_one_letter_code
_entity_poly.pdbx_strand_id
1 'polypeptide(L)'
;MIRHLPPPRLQRLPRTLAPLHRETWDSYVGRLAAENRISHLVLHEHINDQHRIHPAPLPLLDAISNLSGHPRDRLLKALPDLRAPGLTSNLPKFCQLLDEGWQVQTACTLCLAAKGVFTQARHWVPKSTRLCLRHGRWTDTYHAQFDLRQLPEIIQAQRDHHRLVREHGWQTVVIAMRQATTWCWRWWDGRRYHQRRDRRLKLLIPPGGGTFREDPRLIASSYPDIVALTGLLASPQLRSLPFTGNDRDFRLFISEVRARAAPGYRYEAAGVADPLVRWIEEERYYRTLPNHPWPMPNEPRTHNPETPEQLVRRLNAFLAPESEDPGRCASCGNQMKAANPKMRFCSTACRSRNWRRQQHERTLREASSRLEKRECPACGVTWTPGDDRRRDARYCSHRCRQAAFRRRTAVEDD
;
A
#
# COMPACT_ATOMS: atom_id res chain seq x y z
N MET A 1 -9.50 -0.55 56.54
CA MET A 1 -8.76 0.61 56.00
C MET A 1 -7.98 0.18 54.77
N ILE A 2 -8.57 0.35 53.58
CA ILE A 2 -7.91 0.05 52.32
C ILE A 2 -6.98 1.23 52.03
N ARG A 3 -5.67 1.00 52.04
CA ARG A 3 -4.68 2.00 51.67
C ARG A 3 -4.92 2.40 50.22
N HIS A 4 -5.36 3.64 49.99
CA HIS A 4 -5.34 4.26 48.68
C HIS A 4 -3.89 4.29 48.18
N LEU A 5 -3.55 3.41 47.24
CA LEU A 5 -2.34 3.58 46.44
C LEU A 5 -2.49 4.89 45.66
N PRO A 6 -1.50 5.80 45.69
CA PRO A 6 -1.53 6.98 44.84
C PRO A 6 -1.56 6.53 43.36
N PRO A 7 -2.20 7.31 42.46
CA PRO A 7 -2.33 6.93 41.06
C PRO A 7 -0.94 6.72 40.44
N PRO A 8 -0.73 5.70 39.59
CA PRO A 8 0.53 5.49 38.92
C PRO A 8 0.80 6.68 37.98
N ARG A 9 1.71 7.57 38.39
CA ARG A 9 2.32 8.53 37.46
C ARG A 9 3.05 7.69 36.41
N LEU A 10 2.75 7.86 35.11
CA LEU A 10 3.52 7.24 34.04
C LEU A 10 5.00 7.59 34.24
N GLN A 11 5.77 6.66 34.79
CA GLN A 11 7.19 6.86 35.06
C GLN A 11 7.97 6.66 33.78
N ARG A 12 9.05 7.42 33.64
CA ARG A 12 10.00 7.25 32.54
C ARG A 12 10.53 5.82 32.53
N LEU A 13 10.55 5.21 31.36
CA LEU A 13 11.11 3.86 31.18
C LEU A 13 12.64 3.88 31.39
N PRO A 14 13.22 2.79 31.93
CA PRO A 14 14.65 2.72 32.22
C PRO A 14 15.54 2.95 30.99
N ARG A 15 15.12 2.45 29.83
CA ARG A 15 15.83 2.64 28.56
C ARG A 15 15.03 3.51 27.63
N THR A 16 15.63 4.60 27.17
CA THR A 16 14.98 5.55 26.26
C THR A 16 15.67 5.56 24.91
N LEU A 17 14.91 5.59 23.83
CA LEU A 17 15.41 5.65 22.46
C LEU A 17 15.10 7.00 21.83
N ALA A 18 15.97 7.50 20.96
CA ALA A 18 15.62 8.65 20.13
C ALA A 18 14.61 8.25 19.05
N PRO A 19 13.53 9.03 18.82
CA PRO A 19 12.60 8.79 17.73
C PRO A 19 13.31 9.03 16.39
N LEU A 20 12.98 8.23 15.37
CA LEU A 20 13.49 8.42 14.03
C LEU A 20 12.69 9.51 13.30
N HIS A 21 13.33 10.18 12.34
CA HIS A 21 12.66 11.19 11.53
C HIS A 21 11.49 10.58 10.73
N ARG A 22 10.30 11.16 10.91
CA ARG A 22 9.03 10.72 10.31
C ARG A 22 8.60 9.32 10.71
N GLU A 23 9.11 8.80 11.82
CA GLU A 23 8.66 7.51 12.34
C GLU A 23 7.18 7.57 12.73
N THR A 24 6.46 6.46 12.60
CA THR A 24 5.11 6.38 13.14
C THR A 24 5.18 6.26 14.66
N TRP A 25 4.24 6.86 15.40
CA TRP A 25 4.23 6.75 16.85
C TRP A 25 4.17 5.28 17.32
N ASP A 26 3.40 4.45 16.61
CA ASP A 26 3.26 3.02 16.88
C ASP A 26 4.58 2.25 16.64
N SER A 27 5.35 2.61 15.60
CA SER A 27 6.71 2.07 15.39
C SER A 27 7.66 2.46 16.51
N TYR A 28 7.62 3.72 16.91
CA TYR A 28 8.46 4.24 17.98
C TYR A 28 8.16 3.56 19.32
N VAL A 29 6.87 3.43 19.68
CA VAL A 29 6.42 2.73 20.88
C VAL A 29 6.82 1.25 20.83
N GLY A 30 6.65 0.57 19.70
CA GLY A 30 7.10 -0.81 19.52
C GLY A 30 8.61 -0.98 19.76
N ARG A 31 9.43 -0.07 19.25
CA ARG A 31 10.88 -0.06 19.49
C ARG A 31 11.23 0.25 20.95
N LEU A 32 10.54 1.20 21.56
CA LEU A 32 10.72 1.55 22.96
C LEU A 32 10.35 0.38 23.90
N ALA A 33 9.27 -0.35 23.59
CA ALA A 33 8.85 -1.55 24.31
C ALA A 33 9.91 -2.65 24.19
N ALA A 34 10.37 -2.93 22.96
CA ALA A 34 11.38 -3.95 22.69
C ALA A 34 12.70 -3.68 23.46
N GLU A 35 13.16 -2.42 23.49
CA GLU A 35 14.36 -2.03 24.23
C GLU A 35 14.22 -2.27 25.73
N ASN A 36 13.03 -2.04 26.30
CA ASN A 36 12.73 -2.29 27.70
C ASN A 36 12.28 -3.73 27.99
N ARG A 37 12.32 -4.63 27.00
CA ARG A 37 11.87 -6.03 27.12
C ARG A 37 10.41 -6.17 27.56
N ILE A 38 9.57 -5.22 27.15
CA ILE A 38 8.13 -5.25 27.38
C ILE A 38 7.44 -5.57 26.07
N SER A 39 6.34 -6.33 26.12
CA SER A 39 5.48 -6.57 24.96
C SER A 39 4.97 -5.24 24.38
N HIS A 40 4.98 -5.13 23.05
CA HIS A 40 4.41 -3.96 22.37
C HIS A 40 2.94 -3.74 22.78
N LEU A 41 2.15 -4.82 22.87
CA LEU A 41 0.75 -4.76 23.28
C LEU A 41 0.62 -4.22 24.71
N VAL A 42 1.47 -4.68 25.64
CA VAL A 42 1.41 -4.25 27.05
C VAL A 42 1.75 -2.76 27.18
N LEU A 43 2.77 -2.27 26.48
CA LEU A 43 3.10 -0.84 26.53
C LEU A 43 2.02 0.00 25.83
N HIS A 44 1.47 -0.50 24.72
CA HIS A 44 0.39 0.16 23.99
C HIS A 44 -0.90 0.22 24.82
N GLU A 45 -1.27 -0.85 25.53
CA GLU A 45 -2.38 -0.86 26.50
C GLU A 45 -2.09 0.13 27.63
N HIS A 46 -0.88 0.16 28.18
CA HIS A 46 -0.53 1.10 29.24
C HIS A 46 -0.67 2.58 28.83
N ILE A 47 -0.41 2.89 27.55
CA ILE A 47 -0.58 4.23 26.97
C ILE A 47 -2.05 4.57 26.74
N ASN A 48 -2.88 3.57 26.38
CA ASN A 48 -4.28 3.77 25.98
C ASN A 48 -5.31 3.45 27.08
N ASP A 49 -4.90 2.85 28.19
CA ASP A 49 -5.78 2.43 29.29
C ASP A 49 -6.25 3.64 30.11
N GLN A 50 -7.46 4.08 29.79
CA GLN A 50 -8.18 5.19 30.43
C GLN A 50 -8.46 4.95 31.93
N HIS A 51 -8.41 3.70 32.43
CA HIS A 51 -8.69 3.37 33.83
C HIS A 51 -7.44 3.35 34.71
N ARG A 52 -6.24 3.24 34.12
CA ARG A 52 -4.95 3.39 34.83
C ARG A 52 -4.46 4.84 34.88
N ILE A 53 -5.00 5.70 34.02
CA ILE A 53 -4.71 7.14 33.94
C ILE A 53 -5.91 7.91 34.51
N HIS A 54 -5.91 8.20 35.82
CA HIS A 54 -6.98 8.93 36.54
C HIS A 54 -7.30 10.33 35.95
N PRO A 55 -8.47 10.92 36.31
CA PRO A 55 -9.75 10.83 35.60
C PRO A 55 -9.81 11.61 34.26
N ALA A 56 -8.67 12.00 33.69
CA ALA A 56 -8.61 12.61 32.37
C ALA A 56 -7.60 11.83 31.51
N PRO A 57 -7.97 11.37 30.30
CA PRO A 57 -7.01 10.72 29.41
C PRO A 57 -5.87 11.70 29.15
N LEU A 58 -4.65 11.36 29.58
CA LEU A 58 -3.46 12.10 29.15
C LEU A 58 -3.44 12.05 27.62
N PRO A 59 -3.33 13.19 26.93
CA PRO A 59 -3.15 13.18 25.49
C PRO A 59 -1.99 12.25 25.12
N LEU A 60 -2.15 11.46 24.06
CA LEU A 60 -1.16 10.44 23.63
C LEU A 60 0.29 10.97 23.62
N LEU A 61 0.47 12.23 23.20
CA LEU A 61 1.76 12.92 23.21
C LEU A 61 2.37 13.04 24.62
N ASP A 62 1.57 13.37 25.64
CA ASP A 62 2.03 13.53 27.02
C ASP A 62 2.41 12.17 27.63
N ALA A 63 1.63 11.12 27.34
CA ALA A 63 1.97 9.76 27.75
C ALA A 63 3.33 9.31 27.18
N ILE A 64 3.54 9.52 25.86
CA ILE A 64 4.80 9.16 25.19
C ILE A 64 5.96 10.05 25.68
N SER A 65 5.70 11.34 25.94
CA SER A 65 6.69 12.28 26.51
C SER A 65 7.18 11.80 27.87
N ASN A 66 6.27 11.40 28.76
CA ASN A 66 6.60 10.91 30.10
C ASN A 66 7.36 9.58 30.05
N LEU A 67 6.87 8.60 29.28
CA LEU A 67 7.49 7.28 29.16
C LEU A 67 8.88 7.34 28.53
N SER A 68 9.06 8.16 27.50
CA SER A 68 10.33 8.23 26.78
C SER A 68 11.31 9.27 27.29
N GLY A 69 10.88 10.19 28.16
CA GLY A 69 11.68 11.29 28.67
C GLY A 69 12.09 12.34 27.62
N HIS A 70 11.53 12.28 26.41
CA HIS A 70 11.78 13.29 25.37
C HIS A 70 10.79 14.44 25.48
N PRO A 71 11.21 15.69 25.21
CA PRO A 71 10.30 16.82 25.19
C PRO A 71 9.30 16.71 24.05
N ARG A 72 8.08 17.22 24.28
CA ARG A 72 6.95 17.22 23.32
C ARG A 72 7.35 17.69 21.93
N ASP A 73 8.12 18.78 21.82
CA ASP A 73 8.53 19.34 20.53
C ASP A 73 9.41 18.40 19.72
N ARG A 74 10.27 17.64 20.38
CA ARG A 74 11.13 16.65 19.71
C ARG A 74 10.29 15.50 19.18
N LEU A 75 9.33 15.03 19.96
CA LEU A 75 8.39 13.99 19.55
C LEU A 75 7.51 14.48 18.39
N LEU A 76 6.94 15.67 18.49
CA LEU A 76 6.13 16.26 17.43
C LEU A 76 6.94 16.46 16.14
N LYS A 77 8.23 16.80 16.19
CA LYS A 77 9.09 16.90 14.98
C LYS A 77 9.35 15.53 14.34
N ALA A 78 9.54 14.50 15.15
CA ALA A 78 9.94 13.17 14.70
C ALA A 78 8.76 12.25 14.34
N LEU A 79 7.62 12.39 15.02
CA LEU A 79 6.43 11.53 14.97
C LEU A 79 5.23 12.34 14.44
N PRO A 80 5.04 12.42 13.11
CA PRO A 80 4.05 13.29 12.49
C PRO A 80 2.61 12.98 12.86
N ASP A 81 2.34 11.72 13.19
CA ASP A 81 1.02 11.19 13.54
C ASP A 81 0.56 11.53 14.96
N LEU A 82 1.45 12.07 15.80
CA LEU A 82 1.07 12.66 17.08
C LEU A 82 0.51 14.09 16.96
N ARG A 83 0.52 14.67 15.75
CA ARG A 83 -0.01 16.01 15.49
C ARG A 83 -1.52 15.93 15.33
N ALA A 84 -2.27 16.19 16.40
CA ALA A 84 -3.73 16.36 16.28
C ALA A 84 -4.06 17.62 15.46
N PRO A 85 -5.16 17.65 14.67
CA PRO A 85 -5.53 18.79 13.81
C PRO A 85 -5.67 20.15 14.54
N GLY A 86 -5.89 20.14 15.86
CA GLY A 86 -5.97 21.36 16.68
C GLY A 86 -4.63 21.92 17.17
N LEU A 87 -3.53 21.15 17.08
CA LEU A 87 -2.18 21.54 17.52
C LEU A 87 -1.28 22.04 16.38
N THR A 88 -1.79 22.06 15.14
CA THR A 88 -1.00 22.25 13.91
C THR A 88 -0.97 23.67 13.36
N SER A 89 -1.68 24.62 13.96
CA SER A 89 -1.76 26.01 13.46
C SER A 89 -0.41 26.73 13.43
N ASN A 90 0.54 26.33 14.29
CA ASN A 90 1.84 27.00 14.44
C ASN A 90 3.04 26.20 13.91
N LEU A 91 2.83 25.03 13.31
CA LEU A 91 3.93 24.22 12.75
C LEU A 91 4.12 24.50 11.25
N PRO A 92 5.36 24.50 10.72
CA PRO A 92 5.62 24.67 9.30
C PRO A 92 4.81 23.68 8.43
N LYS A 93 4.32 24.12 7.25
CA LYS A 93 3.48 23.30 6.36
C LYS A 93 4.04 21.91 6.03
N PHE A 94 5.36 21.74 5.95
CA PHE A 94 5.98 20.42 5.72
C PHE A 94 5.73 19.39 6.84
N CYS A 95 5.15 19.82 7.96
CA CYS A 95 4.77 19.00 9.09
C CYS A 95 3.30 18.50 9.02
N GLN A 96 2.48 18.91 8.06
CA GLN A 96 1.06 18.52 7.97
C GLN A 96 0.89 17.22 7.15
N LEU A 97 1.44 16.11 7.64
CA LEU A 97 1.62 14.85 6.88
C LEU A 97 0.38 13.93 6.82
N LEU A 98 -0.71 14.25 7.52
CA LEU A 98 -1.78 13.28 7.80
C LEU A 98 -2.90 13.17 6.75
N ASP A 99 -3.04 14.07 5.77
CA ASP A 99 -4.13 13.98 4.77
C ASP A 99 -3.75 14.29 3.29
N GLU A 100 -2.45 14.41 2.96
CA GLU A 100 -2.02 14.99 1.66
C GLU A 100 -1.02 14.11 0.88
N GLY A 101 -1.39 12.88 0.53
CA GLY A 101 -0.56 12.07 -0.36
C GLY A 101 0.64 11.38 0.31
N TRP A 102 0.53 11.09 1.61
CA TRP A 102 1.51 10.31 2.39
C TRP A 102 0.99 8.91 2.72
N GLN A 103 1.91 7.99 3.02
CA GLN A 103 1.62 6.62 3.45
C GLN A 103 2.69 6.14 4.43
N VAL A 104 2.35 5.07 5.16
CA VAL A 104 3.28 4.38 6.06
C VAL A 104 4.04 3.31 5.28
N GLN A 105 5.36 3.26 5.45
CA GLN A 105 6.24 2.29 4.81
C GLN A 105 7.30 1.77 5.79
N THR A 106 7.81 0.56 5.57
CA THR A 106 8.96 0.05 6.33
C THR A 106 10.22 0.81 5.91
N ALA A 107 10.94 1.37 6.89
CA ALA A 107 12.17 2.09 6.64
C ALA A 107 13.27 1.16 6.09
N CYS A 108 14.12 1.69 5.22
CA CYS A 108 15.23 0.94 4.64
C CYS A 108 16.17 0.41 5.74
N THR A 109 16.38 -0.90 5.76
CA THR A 109 17.24 -1.59 6.73
C THR A 109 18.66 -1.05 6.76
N LEU A 110 19.23 -0.68 5.61
CA LEU A 110 20.56 -0.05 5.54
C LEU A 110 20.57 1.38 6.08
N CYS A 111 19.49 2.15 5.89
CA CYS A 111 19.36 3.47 6.54
C CYS A 111 19.28 3.36 8.06
N LEU A 112 18.61 2.31 8.57
CA LEU A 112 18.50 2.06 10.00
C LEU A 112 19.84 1.60 10.58
N ALA A 113 20.53 0.66 9.92
CA ALA A 113 21.84 0.19 10.32
C ALA A 113 22.88 1.32 10.36
N ALA A 114 22.86 2.23 9.38
CA ALA A 114 23.71 3.43 9.37
C ALA A 114 23.43 4.40 10.55
N LYS A 115 22.30 4.24 11.24
CA LYS A 115 21.93 4.97 12.46
C LYS A 115 22.07 4.13 13.74
N GLY A 116 22.68 2.94 13.66
CA GLY A 116 22.80 2.00 14.78
C GLY A 116 21.47 1.37 15.20
N VAL A 117 20.44 1.38 14.34
CA VAL A 117 19.14 0.78 14.61
C VAL A 117 19.01 -0.54 13.84
N PHE A 118 18.84 -1.64 14.57
CA PHE A 118 18.74 -2.99 13.99
C PHE A 118 17.31 -3.57 14.07
N THR A 119 16.38 -2.86 14.69
CA THR A 119 14.96 -3.19 14.72
C THR A 119 14.23 -2.58 13.53
N GLN A 120 13.18 -3.24 13.06
CA GLN A 120 12.32 -2.66 12.02
C GLN A 120 11.66 -1.38 12.53
N ALA A 121 11.58 -0.39 11.65
CA ALA A 121 10.87 0.86 11.91
C ALA A 121 9.96 1.19 10.73
N ARG A 122 8.82 1.81 11.01
CA ARG A 122 7.90 2.34 9.99
C ARG A 122 7.94 3.86 10.00
N HIS A 123 7.88 4.45 8.82
CA HIS A 123 7.90 5.89 8.65
C HIS A 123 6.87 6.39 7.63
N TRP A 124 6.52 7.65 7.75
CA TRP A 124 5.69 8.37 6.80
C TRP A 124 6.53 8.83 5.60
N VAL A 125 6.09 8.44 4.42
CA VAL A 125 6.70 8.80 3.13
C VAL A 125 5.64 9.24 2.12
N PRO A 126 5.98 10.03 1.09
CA PRO A 126 5.04 10.33 0.02
C PRO A 126 4.57 9.03 -0.65
N LYS A 127 3.30 8.96 -1.07
CA LYS A 127 2.69 7.81 -1.78
C LYS A 127 3.42 7.40 -3.05
N SER A 128 4.21 8.32 -3.62
CA SER A 128 5.06 8.04 -4.77
C SER A 128 6.34 7.28 -4.43
N THR A 129 6.67 7.14 -3.15
CA THR A 129 7.88 6.45 -2.69
C THR A 129 7.63 4.95 -2.64
N ARG A 130 8.40 4.20 -3.42
CA ARG A 130 8.39 2.73 -3.47
C ARG A 130 9.72 2.14 -3.01
N LEU A 131 10.81 2.87 -3.19
CA LEU A 131 12.17 2.40 -2.91
C LEU A 131 13.02 3.46 -2.21
N CYS A 132 14.08 3.00 -1.55
CA CYS A 132 15.11 3.85 -0.96
C CYS A 132 16.10 4.30 -2.04
N LEU A 133 16.04 5.57 -2.46
CA LEU A 133 16.97 6.13 -3.45
C LEU A 133 18.43 6.17 -2.96
N ARG A 134 18.66 6.30 -1.65
CA ARG A 134 20.02 6.34 -1.08
C ARG A 134 20.75 5.00 -1.21
N HIS A 135 20.03 3.90 -1.01
CA HIS A 135 20.62 2.56 -0.98
C HIS A 135 20.24 1.69 -2.19
N GLY A 136 19.40 2.20 -3.10
CA GLY A 136 18.93 1.45 -4.26
C GLY A 136 18.18 0.17 -3.87
N ARG A 137 17.27 0.24 -2.89
CA ARG A 137 16.55 -0.94 -2.39
C ARG A 137 15.04 -0.76 -2.48
N TRP A 138 14.34 -1.79 -2.95
CA TRP A 138 12.88 -1.82 -2.87
C TRP A 138 12.44 -1.88 -1.40
N THR A 139 11.46 -1.07 -1.01
CA THR A 139 10.99 -0.98 0.39
C THR A 139 9.47 -0.97 0.50
N ASP A 140 8.73 -1.01 -0.61
CA ASP A 140 7.28 -0.76 -0.69
C ASP A 140 6.40 -1.84 -0.05
N THR A 141 7.00 -2.91 0.46
CA THR A 141 6.27 -4.03 1.04
C THR A 141 6.72 -4.26 2.47
N TYR A 142 5.78 -4.65 3.33
CA TYR A 142 5.97 -4.68 4.78
C TYR A 142 7.20 -5.48 5.23
N HIS A 143 7.61 -6.51 4.45
CA HIS A 143 8.66 -7.44 4.88
C HIS A 143 9.72 -7.76 3.82
N ALA A 144 9.55 -7.41 2.54
CA ALA A 144 10.52 -7.72 1.51
C ALA A 144 11.30 -6.47 1.09
N GLN A 145 12.56 -6.40 1.52
CA GLN A 145 13.52 -5.45 1.00
C GLN A 145 14.61 -6.17 0.22
N PHE A 146 14.82 -5.75 -1.02
CA PHE A 146 15.83 -6.35 -1.90
C PHE A 146 16.56 -5.28 -2.68
N ASP A 147 17.75 -5.66 -3.15
CA ASP A 147 18.68 -4.80 -3.84
C ASP A 147 18.27 -4.60 -5.30
N LEU A 148 18.42 -3.36 -5.79
CA LEU A 148 18.12 -2.94 -7.16
C LEU A 148 19.35 -2.37 -7.87
N ARG A 149 20.57 -2.53 -7.32
CA ARG A 149 21.81 -2.02 -7.93
C ARG A 149 22.01 -2.48 -9.38
N GLN A 150 21.57 -3.70 -9.72
CA GLN A 150 21.66 -4.24 -11.09
C GLN A 150 20.53 -3.76 -12.02
N LEU A 151 19.59 -2.96 -11.51
CA LEU A 151 18.39 -2.51 -12.21
C LEU A 151 18.23 -0.98 -12.06
N PRO A 152 19.20 -0.19 -12.58
CA PRO A 152 19.19 1.27 -12.44
C PRO A 152 17.94 1.92 -13.03
N GLU A 153 17.28 1.30 -14.01
CA GLU A 153 16.02 1.77 -14.58
C GLU A 153 14.86 1.80 -13.58
N ILE A 154 14.85 0.92 -12.56
CA ILE A 154 13.85 0.95 -11.48
C ILE A 154 14.11 2.14 -10.55
N ILE A 155 15.39 2.42 -10.28
CA ILE A 155 15.80 3.59 -9.48
C ILE A 155 15.47 4.88 -10.24
N GLN A 156 15.71 4.92 -11.54
CA GLN A 156 15.38 6.06 -12.38
C GLN A 156 13.86 6.29 -12.43
N ALA A 157 13.07 5.23 -12.56
CA ALA A 157 11.61 5.32 -12.49
C ALA A 157 11.13 5.93 -11.17
N GLN A 158 11.78 5.67 -10.04
CA GLN A 158 11.45 6.34 -8.77
C GLN A 158 11.71 7.86 -8.82
N ARG A 159 12.83 8.28 -9.42
CA ARG A 159 13.13 9.71 -9.60
C ARG A 159 12.14 10.39 -10.53
N ASP A 160 11.77 9.71 -11.61
CA ASP A 160 10.80 10.21 -12.57
C ASP A 160 9.40 10.29 -11.95
N HIS A 161 8.99 9.31 -11.14
CA HIS A 161 7.74 9.38 -10.39
C HIS A 161 7.71 10.56 -9.41
N HIS A 162 8.81 10.80 -8.68
CA HIS A 162 8.93 12.00 -7.83
C HIS A 162 8.86 13.30 -8.63
N ARG A 163 9.41 13.33 -9.84
CA ARG A 163 9.32 14.46 -10.75
C ARG A 163 7.89 14.70 -11.21
N LEU A 164 7.19 13.66 -11.67
CA LEU A 164 5.80 13.73 -12.10
C LEU A 164 4.90 14.27 -10.97
N VAL A 165 5.09 13.83 -9.74
CA VAL A 165 4.31 14.34 -8.59
C VAL A 165 4.57 15.82 -8.34
N ARG A 166 5.82 16.29 -8.50
CA ARG A 166 6.14 17.71 -8.37
C ARG A 166 5.56 18.55 -9.50
N GLU A 167 5.56 18.03 -10.72
CA GLU A 167 5.12 18.75 -11.92
C GLU A 167 3.59 18.79 -12.07
N HIS A 168 2.90 17.69 -11.73
CA HIS A 168 1.47 17.52 -12.01
C HIS A 168 0.59 17.38 -10.76
N GLY A 169 1.18 17.34 -9.57
CA GLY A 169 0.48 17.08 -8.32
C GLY A 169 0.20 15.60 -8.09
N TRP A 170 0.08 15.20 -6.82
CA TRP A 170 -0.02 13.79 -6.46
C TRP A 170 -1.36 13.16 -6.87
N GLN A 171 -2.48 13.89 -6.85
CA GLN A 171 -3.79 13.33 -7.23
C GLN A 171 -3.80 12.93 -8.71
N THR A 172 -3.36 13.84 -9.59
CA THR A 172 -3.23 13.61 -11.03
C THR A 172 -2.38 12.37 -11.30
N VAL A 173 -1.21 12.29 -10.67
CA VAL A 173 -0.27 11.19 -10.87
C VAL A 173 -0.84 9.86 -10.36
N VAL A 174 -1.55 9.85 -9.23
CA VAL A 174 -2.19 8.62 -8.73
C VAL A 174 -3.26 8.10 -9.69
N ILE A 175 -4.08 8.99 -10.26
CA ILE A 175 -5.10 8.61 -11.25
C ILE A 175 -4.43 8.07 -12.52
N ALA A 176 -3.45 8.81 -13.06
CA ALA A 176 -2.70 8.40 -14.24
C ALA A 176 -1.96 7.06 -14.03
N MET A 177 -1.38 6.85 -12.84
CA MET A 177 -0.65 5.63 -12.51
C MET A 177 -1.58 4.43 -12.39
N ARG A 178 -2.79 4.60 -11.84
CA ARG A 178 -3.81 3.53 -11.83
C ARG A 178 -4.20 3.12 -13.24
N GLN A 179 -4.45 4.08 -14.13
CA GLN A 179 -4.76 3.81 -15.53
C GLN A 179 -3.60 3.10 -16.25
N ALA A 180 -2.38 3.62 -16.12
CA ALA A 180 -1.18 2.99 -16.68
C ALA A 180 -0.97 1.55 -16.18
N THR A 181 -1.21 1.33 -14.88
CA THR A 181 -1.14 0.00 -14.26
C THR A 181 -2.13 -0.96 -14.92
N THR A 182 -3.39 -0.53 -15.10
CA THR A 182 -4.43 -1.33 -15.76
C THR A 182 -4.06 -1.69 -17.20
N TRP A 183 -3.49 -0.74 -17.97
CA TRP A 183 -3.06 -1.02 -19.35
C TRP A 183 -1.95 -2.06 -19.39
N CYS A 184 -0.90 -1.85 -18.59
CA CYS A 184 0.23 -2.76 -18.50
C CYS A 184 -0.23 -4.19 -18.14
N TRP A 185 -1.04 -4.35 -17.09
CA TRP A 185 -1.52 -5.68 -16.69
C TRP A 185 -2.34 -6.36 -17.78
N ARG A 186 -3.26 -5.64 -18.44
CA ARG A 186 -4.06 -6.22 -19.53
C ARG A 186 -3.20 -6.67 -20.70
N TRP A 187 -2.21 -5.87 -21.10
CA TRP A 187 -1.27 -6.29 -22.14
C TRP A 187 -0.48 -7.52 -21.73
N TRP A 188 0.02 -7.56 -20.49
CA TRP A 188 0.82 -8.67 -20.01
C TRP A 188 0.03 -9.96 -19.80
N ASP A 189 -1.21 -9.88 -19.31
CA ASP A 189 -2.13 -11.02 -19.19
C ASP A 189 -2.41 -11.62 -20.57
N GLY A 190 -2.50 -10.77 -21.60
CA GLY A 190 -2.56 -11.18 -23.02
C GLY A 190 -1.23 -11.59 -23.64
N ARG A 191 -0.15 -11.73 -22.86
CA ARG A 191 1.24 -12.02 -23.32
C ARG A 191 1.76 -11.04 -24.39
N ARG A 192 1.41 -9.77 -24.28
CA ARG A 192 1.90 -8.68 -25.14
C ARG A 192 2.85 -7.76 -24.36
N TYR A 193 3.86 -7.23 -25.03
CA TYR A 193 4.76 -6.16 -24.55
C TYR A 193 5.42 -6.39 -23.17
N HIS A 194 5.61 -7.65 -22.75
CA HIS A 194 6.16 -8.00 -21.43
C HIS A 194 7.68 -8.19 -21.41
N GLN A 195 8.37 -8.14 -22.57
CA GLN A 195 9.79 -8.50 -22.69
C GLN A 195 10.71 -7.69 -21.76
N ARG A 196 10.50 -6.38 -21.65
CA ARG A 196 11.30 -5.50 -20.76
C ARG A 196 11.08 -5.84 -19.30
N ARG A 197 9.82 -6.00 -18.88
CA ARG A 197 9.45 -6.45 -17.53
C ARG A 197 10.08 -7.80 -17.22
N ASP A 198 9.94 -8.78 -18.11
CA ASP A 198 10.44 -10.15 -17.89
C ASP A 198 11.97 -10.20 -17.78
N ARG A 199 12.69 -9.37 -18.56
CA ARG A 199 14.14 -9.22 -18.43
C ARG A 199 14.51 -8.76 -17.01
N ARG A 200 13.84 -7.74 -16.48
CA ARG A 200 14.08 -7.23 -15.13
C ARG A 200 13.70 -8.26 -14.08
N LEU A 201 12.58 -8.94 -14.30
CA LEU A 201 12.06 -9.95 -13.39
C LEU A 201 13.01 -11.15 -13.24
N LYS A 202 13.62 -11.61 -14.34
CA LYS A 202 14.65 -12.67 -14.33
C LYS A 202 15.87 -12.33 -13.46
N LEU A 203 16.19 -11.04 -13.29
CA LEU A 203 17.28 -10.59 -12.42
C LEU A 203 16.86 -10.49 -10.95
N LEU A 204 15.56 -10.39 -10.66
CA LEU A 204 15.02 -10.26 -9.31
C LEU A 204 14.65 -11.60 -8.67
N ILE A 205 14.22 -12.58 -9.47
CA ILE A 205 13.83 -13.90 -8.98
C ILE A 205 15.05 -14.83 -8.97
N PRO A 206 15.31 -15.56 -7.87
CA PRO A 206 16.29 -16.63 -7.85
C PRO A 206 15.99 -17.73 -8.90
N PRO A 207 17.01 -18.41 -9.44
CA PRO A 207 16.79 -19.56 -10.34
C PRO A 207 15.85 -20.60 -9.72
N GLY A 208 14.82 -21.01 -10.48
CA GLY A 208 13.82 -21.98 -10.02
C GLY A 208 12.70 -21.41 -9.13
N GLY A 209 12.70 -20.11 -8.84
CA GLY A 209 11.61 -19.44 -8.14
C GLY A 209 10.43 -19.11 -9.06
N GLY A 210 9.20 -19.34 -8.60
CA GLY A 210 7.99 -18.82 -9.23
C GLY A 210 7.65 -17.41 -8.72
N THR A 211 6.72 -16.74 -9.40
CA THR A 211 6.07 -15.51 -8.92
C THR A 211 4.57 -15.68 -8.85
N PHE A 212 3.95 -14.86 -8.02
CA PHE A 212 2.50 -14.67 -7.96
C PHE A 212 2.18 -13.19 -8.22
N ARG A 213 0.89 -12.88 -8.41
CA ARG A 213 0.42 -11.55 -8.84
C ARG A 213 0.86 -10.41 -7.92
N GLU A 214 1.00 -10.70 -6.63
CA GLU A 214 1.35 -9.74 -5.58
C GLU A 214 2.84 -9.82 -5.17
N ASP A 215 3.67 -10.57 -5.90
CA ASP A 215 5.09 -10.67 -5.58
C ASP A 215 5.76 -9.27 -5.70
N PRO A 216 6.42 -8.78 -4.63
CA PRO A 216 7.12 -7.51 -4.65
C PRO A 216 8.11 -7.35 -5.81
N ARG A 217 8.72 -8.46 -6.27
CA ARG A 217 9.66 -8.49 -7.40
C ARG A 217 8.94 -8.28 -8.73
N LEU A 218 7.75 -8.86 -8.88
CA LEU A 218 6.91 -8.65 -10.06
C LEU A 218 6.46 -7.19 -10.14
N ILE A 219 6.04 -6.62 -9.00
CA ILE A 219 5.68 -5.20 -8.89
C ILE A 219 6.88 -4.30 -9.25
N ALA A 220 8.05 -4.56 -8.66
CA ALA A 220 9.26 -3.80 -8.94
C ALA A 220 9.69 -3.90 -10.41
N SER A 221 9.63 -5.09 -11.02
CA SER A 221 9.98 -5.30 -12.43
C SER A 221 9.04 -4.57 -13.40
N SER A 222 7.79 -4.35 -12.98
CA SER A 222 6.73 -3.69 -13.74
C SER A 222 6.80 -2.16 -13.62
N TYR A 223 7.43 -1.68 -12.54
CA TYR A 223 7.40 -0.27 -12.13
C TYR A 223 7.88 0.72 -13.20
N PRO A 224 8.99 0.49 -13.93
CA PRO A 224 9.45 1.46 -14.94
C PRO A 224 8.44 1.69 -16.07
N ASP A 225 7.80 0.64 -16.58
CA ASP A 225 6.86 0.74 -17.70
C ASP A 225 5.59 1.48 -17.26
N ILE A 226 5.13 1.21 -16.03
CA ILE A 226 4.00 1.91 -15.40
C ILE A 226 4.32 3.39 -15.23
N VAL A 227 5.48 3.75 -14.67
CA VAL A 227 5.86 5.16 -14.47
C VAL A 227 6.00 5.89 -15.82
N ALA A 228 6.55 5.24 -16.83
CA ALA A 228 6.72 5.85 -18.15
C ALA A 228 5.36 6.22 -18.79
N LEU A 229 4.37 5.31 -18.73
CA LEU A 229 2.99 5.58 -19.17
C LEU A 229 2.26 6.58 -18.25
N THR A 230 2.55 6.55 -16.96
CA THR A 230 2.02 7.54 -16.01
C THR A 230 2.42 8.95 -16.45
N GLY A 231 3.66 9.16 -16.91
CA GLY A 231 4.09 10.46 -17.42
C GLY A 231 3.32 10.92 -18.67
N LEU A 232 3.00 10.00 -19.58
CA LEU A 232 2.17 10.28 -20.75
C LEU A 232 0.74 10.66 -20.33
N LEU A 233 0.16 9.95 -19.35
CA LEU A 233 -1.22 10.16 -18.91
C LEU A 233 -1.40 11.34 -17.95
N ALA A 234 -0.34 11.72 -17.23
CA ALA A 234 -0.34 12.86 -16.33
C ALA A 234 -0.13 14.19 -17.06
N SER A 235 0.55 14.19 -18.22
CA SER A 235 0.70 15.37 -19.07
C SER A 235 -0.63 15.75 -19.71
N PRO A 236 -1.18 16.96 -19.44
CA PRO A 236 -2.43 17.39 -20.06
C PRO A 236 -2.35 17.44 -21.60
N GLN A 237 -1.20 17.84 -22.14
CA GLN A 237 -0.97 17.98 -23.57
C GLN A 237 -0.91 16.62 -24.26
N LEU A 238 -0.15 15.66 -23.73
CA LEU A 238 -0.04 14.33 -24.33
C LEU A 238 -1.34 13.55 -24.18
N ARG A 239 -2.01 13.66 -23.02
CA ARG A 239 -3.27 12.96 -22.75
C ARG A 239 -4.40 13.43 -23.68
N SER A 240 -4.38 14.67 -24.16
CA SER A 240 -5.45 15.21 -25.03
C SER A 240 -5.29 14.84 -26.50
N LEU A 241 -4.09 14.45 -26.95
CA LEU A 241 -3.78 14.17 -28.36
C LEU A 241 -4.77 13.21 -29.06
N PRO A 242 -5.26 12.11 -28.45
CA PRO A 242 -6.22 11.23 -29.10
C PRO A 242 -7.59 11.85 -29.37
N PHE A 243 -7.87 13.00 -28.75
CA PHE A 243 -9.19 13.64 -28.70
C PHE A 243 -9.23 14.96 -29.47
N THR A 244 -8.15 15.37 -30.13
CA THR A 244 -8.12 16.63 -30.91
C THR A 244 -8.83 16.51 -32.25
N GLY A 245 -9.07 15.28 -32.72
CA GLY A 245 -9.60 15.01 -34.08
C GLY A 245 -8.54 15.07 -35.18
N ASN A 246 -7.26 15.28 -34.83
CA ASN A 246 -6.15 15.35 -35.78
C ASN A 246 -5.37 14.04 -35.84
N ASP A 247 -5.27 13.44 -37.02
CA ASP A 247 -4.52 12.19 -37.25
C ASP A 247 -3.04 12.28 -36.93
N ARG A 248 -2.42 13.46 -37.04
CA ARG A 248 -1.02 13.68 -36.66
C ARG A 248 -0.84 13.56 -35.15
N ASP A 249 -1.74 14.17 -34.37
CA ASP A 249 -1.72 14.13 -32.91
C ASP A 249 -1.99 12.71 -32.41
N PHE A 250 -2.95 12.02 -33.02
CA PHE A 250 -3.21 10.62 -32.73
C PHE A 250 -1.96 9.76 -32.98
N ARG A 251 -1.31 9.90 -34.14
CA ARG A 251 -0.07 9.17 -34.44
C ARG A 251 1.06 9.49 -33.46
N LEU A 252 1.19 10.75 -33.03
CA LEU A 252 2.17 11.17 -32.02
C LEU A 252 1.88 10.51 -30.66
N PHE A 253 0.62 10.44 -30.25
CA PHE A 253 0.24 9.75 -29.03
C PHE A 253 0.62 8.26 -29.07
N ILE A 254 0.32 7.58 -30.19
CA ILE A 254 0.69 6.17 -30.38
C ILE A 254 2.21 5.99 -30.41
N SER A 255 2.98 6.92 -30.99
CA SER A 255 4.45 6.84 -30.96
C SER A 255 5.00 7.01 -29.53
N GLU A 256 4.41 7.88 -28.72
CA GLU A 256 4.78 8.03 -27.31
C GLU A 256 4.50 6.75 -26.50
N VAL A 257 3.36 6.09 -26.72
CA VAL A 257 3.05 4.78 -26.09
C VAL A 257 4.11 3.73 -26.45
N ARG A 258 4.49 3.66 -27.73
CA ARG A 258 5.52 2.72 -28.22
C ARG A 258 6.88 2.96 -27.60
N ALA A 259 7.31 4.22 -27.56
CA ALA A 259 8.63 4.59 -27.05
C ALA A 259 8.76 4.25 -25.56
N ARG A 260 7.71 4.53 -24.78
CA ARG A 260 7.72 4.46 -23.32
C ARG A 260 7.61 3.03 -22.79
N ALA A 261 6.59 2.27 -23.21
CA ALA A 261 6.25 1.01 -22.55
C ALA A 261 6.00 -0.17 -23.48
N ALA A 262 5.51 0.06 -24.69
CA ALA A 262 5.08 -1.02 -25.57
C ALA A 262 5.76 -0.96 -26.96
N PRO A 263 7.06 -1.29 -27.06
CA PRO A 263 7.73 -1.38 -28.35
C PRO A 263 6.98 -2.32 -29.29
N GLY A 264 6.70 -1.86 -30.50
CA GLY A 264 5.93 -2.63 -31.49
C GLY A 264 4.40 -2.54 -31.32
N TYR A 265 3.89 -1.74 -30.38
CA TYR A 265 2.45 -1.56 -30.22
C TYR A 265 1.77 -1.11 -31.52
N ARG A 266 0.68 -1.79 -31.91
CA ARG A 266 -0.15 -1.38 -33.05
C ARG A 266 -1.54 -1.09 -32.55
N TYR A 267 -2.05 0.08 -32.91
CA TYR A 267 -3.42 0.45 -32.62
C TYR A 267 -4.34 -0.28 -33.61
N GLU A 268 -5.22 -1.12 -33.09
CA GLU A 268 -6.21 -1.87 -33.86
C GLU A 268 -7.60 -1.50 -33.34
N ALA A 269 -8.31 -0.62 -34.06
CA ALA A 269 -9.60 -0.06 -33.61
C ALA A 269 -10.67 -1.13 -33.32
N ALA A 270 -10.58 -2.31 -33.97
CA ALA A 270 -11.50 -3.42 -33.74
C ALA A 270 -11.14 -4.30 -32.52
N GLY A 271 -10.02 -4.03 -31.85
CA GLY A 271 -9.52 -4.84 -30.74
C GLY A 271 -10.21 -4.52 -29.42
N VAL A 272 -11.38 -5.13 -29.16
CA VAL A 272 -12.15 -4.97 -27.90
C VAL A 272 -11.32 -5.34 -26.64
N ALA A 273 -10.30 -6.18 -26.81
CA ALA A 273 -9.38 -6.57 -25.75
C ALA A 273 -8.21 -5.59 -25.50
N ASP A 274 -7.99 -4.60 -26.38
CA ASP A 274 -6.92 -3.63 -26.20
C ASP A 274 -7.31 -2.59 -25.14
N PRO A 275 -6.58 -2.50 -24.01
CA PRO A 275 -6.86 -1.50 -22.99
C PRO A 275 -6.79 -0.07 -23.51
N LEU A 276 -6.01 0.23 -24.55
CA LEU A 276 -5.91 1.58 -25.08
C LEU A 276 -7.15 1.99 -25.86
N VAL A 277 -7.65 1.10 -26.74
CA VAL A 277 -8.88 1.32 -27.52
C VAL A 277 -10.04 1.58 -26.57
N ARG A 278 -10.23 0.67 -25.61
CA ARG A 278 -11.29 0.77 -24.62
C ARG A 278 -11.17 2.05 -23.77
N TRP A 279 -9.95 2.43 -23.38
CA TRP A 279 -9.75 3.68 -22.66
C TRP A 279 -10.12 4.90 -23.52
N ILE A 280 -9.73 4.95 -24.81
CA ILE A 280 -10.07 6.08 -25.68
C ILE A 280 -11.59 6.21 -25.83
N GLU A 281 -12.31 5.09 -25.98
CA GLU A 281 -13.78 5.07 -26.04
C GLU A 281 -14.43 5.56 -24.74
N GLU A 282 -14.04 4.98 -23.60
CA GLU A 282 -14.55 5.35 -22.27
C GLU A 282 -14.22 6.81 -21.92
N GLU A 283 -12.98 7.23 -22.15
CA GLU A 283 -12.50 8.59 -21.86
C GLU A 283 -13.20 9.62 -22.74
N ARG A 284 -13.50 9.32 -24.02
CA ARG A 284 -14.28 10.23 -24.87
C ARG A 284 -15.65 10.56 -24.25
N TYR A 285 -16.32 9.56 -23.67
CA TYR A 285 -17.56 9.79 -22.92
C TYR A 285 -17.31 10.58 -21.62
N TYR A 286 -16.30 10.23 -20.82
CA TYR A 286 -16.07 10.92 -19.55
C TYR A 286 -15.65 12.38 -19.70
N ARG A 287 -14.97 12.74 -20.80
CA ARG A 287 -14.52 14.10 -21.08
C ARG A 287 -15.66 15.08 -21.39
N THR A 288 -16.85 14.59 -21.77
CA THR A 288 -18.04 15.42 -21.97
C THR A 288 -18.78 15.70 -20.66
N LEU A 289 -18.42 15.01 -19.57
CA LEU A 289 -19.05 15.24 -18.27
C LEU A 289 -18.59 16.57 -17.66
N PRO A 290 -19.51 17.34 -17.04
CA PRO A 290 -19.16 18.54 -16.31
C PRO A 290 -18.07 18.27 -15.25
N ASN A 291 -17.07 19.15 -15.23
CA ASN A 291 -15.95 19.13 -14.27
C ASN A 291 -15.05 17.88 -14.38
N HIS A 292 -14.97 17.21 -15.54
CA HIS A 292 -13.96 16.17 -15.76
C HIS A 292 -12.55 16.78 -15.61
N PRO A 293 -11.60 16.14 -14.88
CA PRO A 293 -10.27 16.69 -14.64
C PRO A 293 -9.46 16.97 -15.92
N TRP A 294 -9.84 16.33 -17.04
CA TRP A 294 -9.29 16.61 -18.37
C TRP A 294 -10.44 16.81 -19.38
N PRO A 295 -10.99 18.01 -19.58
CA PRO A 295 -12.10 18.22 -20.51
C PRO A 295 -11.69 18.01 -21.98
N MET A 296 -12.67 17.99 -22.90
CA MET A 296 -12.40 17.97 -24.35
C MET A 296 -11.59 19.20 -24.78
N PRO A 297 -10.53 19.05 -25.60
CA PRO A 297 -9.63 20.15 -25.96
C PRO A 297 -10.28 21.27 -26.80
N ASN A 298 -11.45 21.02 -27.41
CA ASN A 298 -12.13 21.93 -28.35
C ASN A 298 -13.59 22.24 -27.99
N GLU A 299 -14.08 21.89 -26.80
CA GLU A 299 -15.44 22.28 -26.36
C GLU A 299 -15.38 23.55 -25.50
N PRO A 300 -16.25 24.55 -25.74
CA PRO A 300 -16.31 25.74 -24.90
C PRO A 300 -16.66 25.34 -23.47
N ARG A 301 -15.86 25.81 -22.50
CA ARG A 301 -16.09 25.57 -21.07
C ARG A 301 -17.39 26.26 -20.62
N THR A 302 -18.52 25.59 -20.76
CA THR A 302 -19.76 26.01 -20.12
C THR A 302 -19.78 25.47 -18.69
N HIS A 303 -19.18 26.23 -17.76
CA HIS A 303 -19.60 26.44 -16.36
C HIS A 303 -18.47 26.62 -15.33
N ASN A 304 -18.86 27.37 -14.31
CA ASN A 304 -18.15 28.00 -13.20
C ASN A 304 -17.18 27.04 -12.45
N PRO A 305 -15.95 27.47 -12.09
CA PRO A 305 -15.03 26.62 -11.34
C PRO A 305 -15.56 26.36 -9.92
N GLU A 306 -15.76 25.08 -9.59
CA GLU A 306 -16.02 24.59 -8.24
C GLU A 306 -14.87 24.95 -7.27
N THR A 307 -15.18 25.19 -6.00
CA THR A 307 -14.15 25.51 -4.99
C THR A 307 -13.28 24.29 -4.68
N PRO A 308 -12.03 24.47 -4.22
CA PRO A 308 -11.14 23.36 -3.86
C PRO A 308 -11.76 22.34 -2.88
N GLU A 309 -12.64 22.77 -1.97
CA GLU A 309 -13.34 21.85 -1.05
C GLU A 309 -14.31 20.90 -1.76
N GLN A 310 -14.93 21.35 -2.85
CA GLN A 310 -15.85 20.54 -3.67
C GLN A 310 -15.08 19.49 -4.46
N LEU A 311 -13.91 19.85 -5.01
CA LEU A 311 -13.01 18.92 -5.70
C LEU A 311 -12.51 17.79 -4.76
N VAL A 312 -12.13 18.13 -3.52
CA VAL A 312 -11.66 17.16 -2.51
C VAL A 312 -12.79 16.22 -2.08
N ARG A 313 -14.00 16.73 -1.86
CA ARG A 313 -15.17 15.87 -1.55
C ARG A 313 -15.47 14.88 -2.67
N ARG A 314 -15.31 15.29 -3.93
CA ARG A 314 -15.60 14.44 -5.10
C ARG A 314 -14.51 13.41 -5.37
N LEU A 315 -13.24 13.77 -5.18
CA LEU A 315 -12.12 12.82 -5.24
C LEU A 315 -12.23 11.74 -4.16
N ASN A 316 -12.69 12.09 -2.95
CA ASN A 316 -12.98 11.12 -1.90
C ASN A 316 -14.16 10.18 -2.26
N ALA A 317 -15.13 10.64 -3.07
CA ALA A 317 -16.18 9.79 -3.61
C ALA A 317 -15.68 8.83 -4.70
N PHE A 318 -14.73 9.26 -5.53
CA PHE A 318 -14.08 8.43 -6.57
C PHE A 318 -13.10 7.39 -6.00
N LEU A 319 -12.52 7.66 -4.83
CA LEU A 319 -11.59 6.76 -4.13
C LEU A 319 -12.29 5.77 -3.21
N ALA A 320 -13.61 5.86 -3.05
CA ALA A 320 -14.38 4.82 -2.38
C ALA A 320 -14.21 3.51 -3.16
N PRO A 321 -13.93 2.37 -2.51
CA PRO A 321 -13.95 1.09 -3.20
C PRO A 321 -15.31 0.93 -3.87
N GLU A 322 -15.35 0.38 -5.09
CA GLU A 322 -16.60 -0.07 -5.71
C GLU A 322 -17.33 -0.96 -4.70
N SER A 323 -18.31 -0.41 -4.00
CA SER A 323 -19.12 -1.20 -3.08
C SER A 323 -20.55 -0.71 -3.13
N GLU A 324 -21.39 -1.64 -3.58
CA GLU A 324 -22.73 -1.90 -3.08
C GLU A 324 -23.75 -0.78 -3.36
N ASP A 325 -24.60 -1.08 -4.35
CA ASP A 325 -25.91 -0.48 -4.60
C ASP A 325 -26.49 0.21 -3.34
N PRO A 326 -26.48 1.56 -3.25
CA PRO A 326 -26.79 2.31 -2.02
C PRO A 326 -28.26 2.12 -1.57
N GLY A 327 -29.06 1.41 -2.35
CA GLY A 327 -30.39 0.94 -1.97
C GLY A 327 -30.40 -0.35 -1.14
N ARG A 328 -29.28 -1.06 -0.93
CA ARG A 328 -29.27 -2.40 -0.32
C ARG A 328 -28.46 -2.47 0.98
N CYS A 329 -28.97 -3.24 1.93
CA CYS A 329 -28.29 -3.50 3.20
C CYS A 329 -27.04 -4.36 2.98
N ALA A 330 -25.87 -3.88 3.40
CA ALA A 330 -24.58 -4.59 3.27
C ALA A 330 -24.47 -5.92 4.05
N SER A 331 -25.47 -6.24 4.89
CA SER A 331 -25.51 -7.48 5.69
C SER A 331 -26.46 -8.52 5.11
N CYS A 332 -27.65 -8.10 4.65
CA CYS A 332 -28.70 -9.02 4.21
C CYS A 332 -29.19 -8.82 2.77
N GLY A 333 -28.69 -7.82 2.04
CA GLY A 333 -29.04 -7.56 0.64
C GLY A 333 -30.42 -6.94 0.39
N ASN A 334 -31.26 -6.80 1.43
CA ASN A 334 -32.60 -6.22 1.31
C ASN A 334 -32.57 -4.74 0.95
N GLN A 335 -33.56 -4.32 0.17
CA GLN A 335 -33.77 -2.94 -0.22
C GLN A 335 -34.20 -2.09 0.99
N MET A 336 -33.57 -0.94 1.20
CA MET A 336 -33.83 -0.07 2.35
C MET A 336 -34.98 0.90 2.05
N LYS A 337 -35.94 1.02 2.97
CA LYS A 337 -37.17 1.83 2.79
C LYS A 337 -36.97 3.35 2.87
N ALA A 338 -35.78 3.83 3.27
CA ALA A 338 -35.43 5.25 3.28
C ALA A 338 -33.97 5.42 2.89
N ALA A 339 -33.73 6.02 1.73
CA ALA A 339 -32.40 6.29 1.20
C ALA A 339 -31.75 7.47 1.94
N ASN A 340 -31.32 7.26 3.19
CA ASN A 340 -30.22 8.07 3.69
C ASN A 340 -28.95 7.49 3.05
N PRO A 341 -28.24 8.21 2.17
CA PRO A 341 -27.06 7.70 1.46
C PRO A 341 -25.90 7.32 2.39
N LYS A 342 -25.99 7.64 3.70
CA LYS A 342 -25.01 7.24 4.72
C LYS A 342 -25.40 5.96 5.49
N MET A 343 -26.64 5.45 5.36
CA MET A 343 -27.04 4.22 6.04
C MET A 343 -26.59 2.99 5.24
N ARG A 344 -25.79 2.13 5.88
CA ARG A 344 -25.26 0.89 5.28
C ARG A 344 -26.02 -0.38 5.68
N PHE A 345 -26.91 -0.30 6.67
CA PHE A 345 -27.63 -1.44 7.23
C PHE A 345 -29.09 -1.11 7.48
N CYS A 346 -30.00 -2.02 7.14
CA CYS A 346 -31.45 -1.83 7.33
C CYS A 346 -31.91 -1.93 8.80
N SER A 347 -31.06 -2.41 9.70
CA SER A 347 -31.36 -2.51 11.14
C SER A 347 -30.10 -2.65 12.00
N THR A 348 -30.22 -2.37 13.29
CA THR A 348 -29.18 -2.63 14.30
C THR A 348 -28.76 -4.10 14.31
N ALA A 349 -29.70 -5.03 14.09
CA ALA A 349 -29.39 -6.46 14.00
C ALA A 349 -28.51 -6.81 12.78
N CYS A 350 -28.72 -6.15 11.64
CA CYS A 350 -27.89 -6.31 10.45
C CYS A 350 -26.49 -5.71 10.63
N ARG A 351 -26.37 -4.58 11.33
CA ARG A 351 -25.08 -3.98 11.72
C ARG A 351 -24.29 -4.92 12.61
N SER A 352 -24.91 -5.49 13.64
CA SER A 352 -24.27 -6.44 14.56
C SER A 352 -23.85 -7.74 13.87
N ARG A 353 -24.65 -8.26 12.94
CA ARG A 353 -24.27 -9.43 12.12
C ARG A 353 -23.07 -9.16 11.24
N ASN A 354 -23.02 -8.00 10.58
CA ASN A 354 -21.88 -7.64 9.74
C ASN A 354 -20.61 -7.43 10.57
N TRP A 355 -20.72 -6.82 11.76
CA TRP A 355 -19.60 -6.70 12.69
C TRP A 355 -19.06 -8.07 13.10
N ARG A 356 -19.93 -9.03 13.46
CA ARG A 356 -19.49 -10.41 13.77
C ARG A 356 -18.84 -11.10 12.59
N ARG A 357 -19.35 -10.92 11.36
CA ARG A 357 -18.75 -11.46 10.14
C ARG A 357 -17.35 -10.88 9.91
N GLN A 358 -17.18 -9.56 10.01
CA GLN A 358 -15.87 -8.91 9.88
C GLN A 358 -14.90 -9.31 10.99
N GLN A 359 -15.38 -9.52 12.22
CA GLN A 359 -14.54 -10.05 13.30
C GLN A 359 -14.11 -11.49 12.99
N HIS A 360 -15.03 -12.35 12.54
CA HIS A 360 -14.70 -13.71 12.13
C HIS A 360 -13.71 -13.76 10.96
N GLU A 361 -13.88 -12.90 9.94
CA GLU A 361 -12.93 -12.78 8.84
C GLU A 361 -11.56 -12.28 9.29
N ARG A 362 -11.50 -11.34 10.24
CA ARG A 362 -10.23 -10.93 10.87
C ARG A 362 -9.59 -12.08 11.63
N THR A 363 -10.36 -12.80 12.44
CA THR A 363 -9.86 -14.00 13.15
C THR A 363 -9.39 -15.07 12.18
N LEU A 364 -10.06 -15.28 11.04
CA LEU A 364 -9.62 -16.21 10.00
C LEU A 364 -8.34 -15.75 9.31
N ARG A 365 -8.19 -14.44 9.03
CA ARG A 365 -6.94 -13.87 8.48
C ARG A 365 -5.78 -13.95 9.47
N GLU A 366 -6.04 -13.71 10.75
CA GLU A 366 -5.06 -13.85 11.84
C GLU A 366 -4.73 -15.32 12.15
N ALA A 367 -5.69 -16.24 12.01
CA ALA A 367 -5.45 -17.67 12.12
C ALA A 367 -4.65 -18.20 10.91
N SER A 368 -4.93 -17.69 9.71
CA SER A 368 -4.18 -18.01 8.49
C SER A 368 -2.75 -17.48 8.55
N SER A 369 -2.48 -16.38 9.25
CA SER A 369 -1.11 -15.88 9.48
C SER A 369 -0.33 -16.63 10.57
N ARG A 370 -1.00 -17.46 11.39
CA ARG A 370 -0.40 -18.30 12.45
C ARG A 370 -0.22 -19.76 12.07
N LEU A 371 -0.40 -20.14 10.80
CA LEU A 371 -0.25 -21.54 10.40
C LEU A 371 1.20 -22.00 10.57
N GLU A 372 1.37 -22.96 11.48
CA GLU A 372 2.62 -23.62 11.83
C GLU A 372 3.22 -24.28 10.58
N LYS A 373 4.37 -23.79 10.13
CA LYS A 373 5.10 -24.37 8.99
C LYS A 373 5.59 -25.76 9.38
N ARG A 374 5.31 -26.76 8.54
CA ARG A 374 5.83 -28.12 8.69
C ARG A 374 6.96 -28.36 7.73
N GLU A 375 7.99 -29.06 8.19
CA GLU A 375 9.17 -29.41 7.40
C GLU A 375 9.11 -30.86 6.90
N CYS A 376 9.62 -31.11 5.69
CA CYS A 376 9.69 -32.46 5.15
C CYS A 376 10.82 -33.24 5.83
N PRO A 377 10.55 -34.37 6.49
CA PRO A 377 11.63 -35.19 7.05
C PRO A 377 12.54 -35.82 5.98
N ALA A 378 12.11 -35.85 4.71
CA ALA A 378 12.90 -36.43 3.62
C ALA A 378 13.79 -35.42 2.89
N CYS A 379 13.40 -34.13 2.84
CA CYS A 379 14.10 -33.13 2.01
C CYS A 379 14.20 -31.73 2.61
N GLY A 380 13.71 -31.50 3.84
CA GLY A 380 13.80 -30.20 4.52
C GLY A 380 12.89 -29.09 3.98
N VAL A 381 12.07 -29.37 2.96
CA VAL A 381 11.15 -28.35 2.40
C VAL A 381 10.04 -28.05 3.41
N THR A 382 9.85 -26.78 3.75
CA THR A 382 8.77 -26.31 4.61
C THR A 382 7.49 -26.01 3.82
N TRP A 383 6.32 -26.41 4.30
CA TRP A 383 5.01 -26.07 3.73
C TRP A 383 3.99 -25.74 4.82
N THR A 384 2.89 -25.11 4.41
CA THR A 384 1.79 -24.71 5.30
C THR A 384 0.65 -25.74 5.23
N PRO A 385 0.34 -26.47 6.31
CA PRO A 385 -0.72 -27.47 6.30
C PRO A 385 -2.10 -26.80 6.13
N GLY A 386 -2.87 -27.25 5.14
CA GLY A 386 -4.18 -26.71 4.79
C GLY A 386 -4.18 -25.69 3.65
N ASP A 387 -3.01 -25.15 3.29
CA ASP A 387 -2.86 -24.17 2.20
C ASP A 387 -2.08 -24.79 1.04
N ASP A 388 -0.84 -25.22 1.28
CA ASP A 388 0.01 -25.85 0.25
C ASP A 388 -0.28 -27.36 0.08
N ARG A 389 -0.71 -28.03 1.15
CA ARG A 389 -0.93 -29.48 1.23
C ARG A 389 -2.05 -29.79 2.22
N ARG A 390 -2.62 -31.00 2.17
CA ARG A 390 -3.60 -31.46 3.17
C ARG A 390 -3.03 -31.34 4.59
N ARG A 391 -3.89 -31.01 5.58
CA ARG A 391 -3.46 -30.75 6.98
C ARG A 391 -2.74 -31.93 7.64
N ASP A 392 -3.02 -33.15 7.18
CA ASP A 392 -2.44 -34.40 7.65
C ASP A 392 -1.18 -34.82 6.87
N ALA A 393 -0.77 -34.06 5.84
CA ALA A 393 0.39 -34.40 5.04
C ALA A 393 1.69 -34.33 5.87
N ARG A 394 2.45 -35.43 5.87
CA ARG A 394 3.80 -35.54 6.47
C ARG A 394 4.95 -35.36 5.46
N TYR A 395 4.68 -35.39 4.15
CA TYR A 395 5.69 -35.31 3.11
C TYR A 395 5.28 -34.29 2.05
N CYS A 396 6.24 -33.53 1.53
CA CYS A 396 5.98 -32.48 0.54
C CYS A 396 5.62 -33.04 -0.85
N SER A 397 5.89 -34.31 -1.13
CA SER A 397 5.59 -34.98 -2.41
C SER A 397 5.49 -36.50 -2.27
N HIS A 398 4.90 -37.16 -3.27
CA HIS A 398 4.88 -38.62 -3.37
C HIS A 398 6.30 -39.21 -3.43
N ARG A 399 7.22 -38.55 -4.15
CA ARG A 399 8.64 -38.94 -4.24
C ARG A 399 9.32 -38.96 -2.86
N CYS A 400 9.08 -37.94 -2.04
CA CYS A 400 9.61 -37.88 -0.67
C CYS A 400 9.02 -38.96 0.24
N ARG A 401 7.73 -39.28 0.07
CA ARG A 401 7.09 -40.40 0.78
C ARG A 401 7.73 -41.74 0.42
N GLN A 402 7.97 -41.99 -0.88
CA GLN A 402 8.64 -43.21 -1.34
C GLN A 402 10.09 -43.30 -0.86
N ALA A 403 10.83 -42.19 -0.88
CA ALA A 403 12.20 -42.14 -0.37
C ALA A 403 12.28 -42.47 1.13
N ALA A 404 11.35 -41.92 1.93
CA ALA A 404 11.26 -42.22 3.36
C ALA A 404 10.73 -43.65 3.65
N PHE A 405 10.00 -44.26 2.73
CA PHE A 405 9.63 -45.68 2.83
C PHE A 405 10.86 -46.56 2.60
N ARG A 406 11.59 -46.36 1.50
CA ARG A 406 12.81 -47.14 1.17
C ARG A 406 13.89 -47.05 2.25
N ARG A 407 14.06 -45.87 2.86
CA ARG A 407 15.01 -45.70 3.99
C ARG A 407 14.62 -46.49 5.23
N ARG A 408 13.33 -46.76 5.45
CA ARG A 408 12.87 -47.55 6.59
C ARG A 408 13.05 -49.04 6.35
N THR A 409 12.71 -49.49 5.15
CA THR A 409 12.94 -50.90 4.75
C THR A 409 14.41 -51.27 4.74
N ALA A 410 15.29 -50.37 4.26
CA ALA A 410 16.74 -50.59 4.29
C ALA A 410 17.37 -50.62 5.71
N VAL A 411 16.64 -50.18 6.74
CA VAL A 411 17.09 -50.24 8.15
C VAL A 411 16.51 -51.46 8.87
N GLU A 412 15.51 -52.13 8.28
CA GLU A 412 14.91 -53.35 8.82
C GLU A 412 15.58 -54.63 8.26
N ASP A 413 16.38 -54.50 7.20
CA ASP A 413 17.15 -55.58 6.56
C ASP A 413 18.63 -55.66 7.00
N ASP A 414 19.07 -54.76 7.88
CA ASP A 414 20.36 -54.79 8.63
C ASP A 414 20.08 -55.14 10.09
#